data_AF-A0A498E1X6-F1
#
_entry.id   AF-A0A498E1X6-F1
#
_cell.length_a   1.000
_cell.length_b   1.000
_cell.length_c   1.000
_cell.angle_alpha   90.00
_cell.angle_beta   90.00
_cell.angle_gamma   90.00
#
_symmetry.space_group_name_H-M   'P 1'
#
loop_
_entity.id
_entity.type
_entity.pdbx_description
1 polymer ?
#
loop_
_entity_poly.entity_id
_entity_poly.type
_entity_poly.pdbx_seq_one_letter_code
_entity_poly.pdbx_strand_id
1 'polypeptide(L)'
;MSTGSAADGKANGGNGEAAGASIQLEGLTKHYPGTPAPAVDNVHMNIKAGETVILVGPSGCGKSTTLKMINRLIEPSSGRIRIGGEDVTDMDPVKLRRSIGYAIQSSGLFPHMTVAQNIALVPKMVGWDNNKTKNRVEEMLDLVGLDPAEFRGRYPRQLSGGQQQRVGVARALAADPPVLLMDEPFGAVDPITRDHLQDELIRLQHELQKTIVFVTHDFDEAIKLGDRIAVLRERSHIAQFDTPEAILTNPADDFVSGFVGAGAALKRLNLSRVRDVEVVDFPTVTTDDPLQKIFDLLRSGSTNEVLVLDNRRRPHKWLRRNDLGLVKDSLARAGTPVNDTVTRDATLRDALEAVLTDSSGRVPVTGRRGEYIGVVDLETLMNSVHELLEADRMDAREHAQELAEHKARQTSEEQEGL
;
A
#
# COMPACT_ATOMS: atom_id res chain seq x y z
N MET A 1 -51.34 -6.12 -40.81
CA MET A 1 -51.45 -6.24 -39.34
C MET A 1 -50.69 -7.48 -38.88
N SER A 2 -49.46 -7.26 -38.43
CA SER A 2 -48.76 -7.95 -37.35
C SER A 2 -48.78 -9.49 -37.28
N THR A 3 -47.72 -10.10 -37.82
CA THR A 3 -47.23 -11.45 -37.49
C THR A 3 -46.37 -11.39 -36.23
N GLY A 4 -46.75 -12.14 -35.19
CA GLY A 4 -45.94 -12.33 -33.99
C GLY A 4 -44.74 -13.23 -34.27
N SER A 5 -43.54 -12.70 -34.02
CA SER A 5 -42.30 -13.47 -33.96
C SER A 5 -41.79 -13.43 -32.52
N ALA A 6 -41.65 -14.61 -31.94
CA ALA A 6 -40.94 -14.84 -30.69
C ALA A 6 -39.49 -14.36 -30.83
N ALA A 7 -39.01 -13.62 -29.83
CA ALA A 7 -37.61 -13.27 -29.67
C ALA A 7 -37.18 -13.74 -28.28
N ASP A 8 -36.30 -14.74 -28.27
CA ASP A 8 -35.57 -15.25 -27.12
C ASP A 8 -34.85 -14.11 -26.41
N GLY A 9 -35.23 -13.89 -25.15
CA GLY A 9 -34.49 -13.04 -24.23
C GLY A 9 -33.20 -13.74 -23.81
N LYS A 10 -32.10 -13.50 -24.54
CA LYS A 10 -30.76 -13.75 -24.02
C LYS A 10 -30.52 -12.79 -22.85
N ALA A 11 -30.50 -13.37 -21.66
CA ALA A 11 -30.01 -12.75 -20.44
C ALA A 11 -28.58 -12.25 -20.68
N ASN A 12 -28.43 -10.93 -20.76
CA ASN A 12 -27.13 -10.27 -20.81
C ASN A 12 -26.58 -10.26 -19.38
N GLY A 13 -25.80 -11.28 -19.04
CA GLY A 13 -25.03 -11.34 -17.80
C GLY A 13 -23.92 -10.30 -17.87
N GLY A 14 -24.18 -9.12 -17.33
CA GLY A 14 -23.16 -8.09 -17.12
C GLY A 14 -22.17 -8.58 -16.07
N ASN A 15 -21.06 -9.16 -16.51
CA ASN A 15 -19.83 -9.17 -15.72
C ASN A 15 -19.38 -7.72 -15.59
N GLY A 16 -19.25 -7.23 -14.36
CA GLY A 16 -18.55 -5.97 -14.10
C GLY A 16 -17.11 -6.11 -14.57
N GLU A 17 -16.78 -5.52 -15.72
CA GLU A 17 -15.41 -5.47 -16.22
C GLU A 17 -14.56 -4.72 -15.19
N ALA A 18 -13.58 -5.42 -14.61
CA ALA A 18 -12.57 -4.79 -13.77
C ALA A 18 -11.91 -3.66 -14.57
N ALA A 19 -11.73 -2.49 -13.95
CA ALA A 19 -11.14 -1.32 -14.61
C ALA A 19 -9.65 -1.52 -14.99
N GLY A 20 -9.00 -2.54 -14.42
CA GLY A 20 -7.64 -3.00 -14.76
C GLY A 20 -7.62 -4.23 -15.67
N ALA A 21 -6.45 -4.53 -16.23
CA ALA A 21 -6.22 -5.74 -17.04
C ALA A 21 -5.24 -6.69 -16.35
N SER A 22 -5.52 -8.00 -16.35
CA SER A 22 -4.60 -9.01 -15.79
C SER A 22 -3.31 -9.09 -16.60
N ILE A 23 -2.18 -9.44 -15.96
CA ILE A 23 -0.88 -9.65 -16.64
C ILE A 23 -0.40 -11.06 -16.35
N GLN A 24 -0.05 -11.81 -17.39
CA GLN A 24 0.54 -13.15 -17.26
C GLN A 24 1.88 -13.20 -17.96
N LEU A 25 2.89 -13.65 -17.23
CA LEU A 25 4.23 -13.95 -17.72
C LEU A 25 4.37 -15.47 -17.78
N GLU A 26 4.68 -16.00 -18.96
CA GLU A 26 4.81 -17.43 -19.20
C GLU A 26 6.23 -17.73 -19.69
N GLY A 27 7.09 -18.25 -18.81
CA GLY A 27 8.46 -18.66 -19.13
C GLY A 27 9.34 -17.54 -19.67
N LEU A 28 9.15 -16.32 -19.16
CA LEU A 28 9.77 -15.13 -19.71
C LEU A 28 11.28 -15.14 -19.44
N THR A 29 12.08 -15.07 -20.51
CA THR A 29 13.54 -15.13 -20.41
C THR A 29 14.18 -14.01 -21.22
N LYS A 30 15.25 -13.40 -20.68
CA LYS A 30 16.08 -12.42 -21.38
C LYS A 30 17.56 -12.77 -21.32
N HIS A 31 18.14 -12.99 -22.49
CA HIS A 31 19.58 -13.04 -22.70
C HIS A 31 20.06 -11.76 -23.38
N TYR A 32 21.14 -11.17 -22.88
CA TYR A 32 21.85 -10.10 -23.56
C TYR A 32 23.02 -10.67 -24.37
N PRO A 33 23.31 -10.11 -25.56
CA PRO A 33 24.49 -10.51 -26.32
C PRO A 33 25.77 -10.30 -25.49
N GLY A 34 26.65 -11.30 -25.47
CA GLY A 34 27.95 -11.23 -24.78
C GLY A 34 27.94 -11.60 -23.30
N THR A 35 26.79 -11.92 -22.71
CA THR A 35 26.71 -12.47 -21.34
C THR A 35 26.42 -13.98 -21.39
N PRO A 36 27.18 -14.81 -20.63
CA PRO A 36 26.97 -16.26 -20.64
C PRO A 36 25.69 -16.69 -19.91
N ALA A 37 25.17 -15.87 -19.00
CA ALA A 37 23.97 -16.13 -18.24
C ALA A 37 22.82 -15.20 -18.64
N PRO A 38 21.55 -15.64 -18.54
CA PRO A 38 20.39 -14.77 -18.71
C PRO A 38 20.34 -13.70 -17.63
N ALA A 39 19.82 -12.52 -17.98
CA ALA A 39 19.48 -11.47 -17.02
C ALA A 39 18.11 -11.68 -16.39
N VAL A 40 17.21 -12.39 -17.07
CA VAL A 40 15.93 -12.87 -16.56
C VAL A 40 15.76 -14.31 -17.04
N ASP A 41 15.45 -15.24 -16.14
CA ASP A 41 15.49 -16.67 -16.41
C ASP A 41 14.16 -17.35 -16.05
N ASN A 42 13.40 -17.75 -17.07
CA ASN A 42 12.15 -18.51 -16.97
C ASN A 42 11.14 -17.98 -15.92
N VAL A 43 10.79 -16.69 -16.00
CA VAL A 43 9.87 -16.06 -15.04
C VAL A 43 8.42 -16.40 -15.39
N HIS A 44 7.72 -16.97 -14.40
CA HIS A 44 6.28 -17.19 -14.43
C HIS A 44 5.59 -16.33 -13.36
N MET A 45 4.62 -15.52 -13.75
CA MET A 45 3.91 -14.65 -12.83
C MET A 45 2.51 -14.37 -13.34
N ASN A 46 1.51 -14.44 -12.46
CA ASN A 46 0.13 -14.10 -12.77
C ASN A 46 -0.34 -12.98 -11.84
N ILE A 47 -0.69 -11.85 -12.44
CA ILE A 47 -1.16 -10.64 -11.79
C ILE A 47 -2.62 -10.45 -12.17
N LYS A 48 -3.49 -10.38 -11.16
CA LYS A 48 -4.93 -10.23 -11.34
C LYS A 48 -5.27 -8.81 -11.80
N ALA A 49 -6.41 -8.65 -12.45
CA ALA A 49 -6.92 -7.34 -12.81
C ALA A 49 -7.21 -6.51 -11.55
N GLY A 50 -6.73 -5.26 -11.50
CA GLY A 50 -6.93 -4.37 -10.36
C GLY A 50 -5.99 -4.64 -9.17
N GLU A 51 -5.01 -5.54 -9.34
CA GLU A 51 -4.03 -5.88 -8.30
C GLU A 51 -2.80 -4.98 -8.41
N THR A 52 -2.26 -4.57 -7.26
CA THR A 52 -0.98 -3.86 -7.12
C THR A 52 0.10 -4.85 -6.71
N VAL A 53 0.99 -5.17 -7.65
CA VAL A 53 2.11 -6.08 -7.43
C VAL A 53 3.41 -5.32 -7.34
N ILE A 54 4.13 -5.53 -6.23
CA ILE A 54 5.43 -4.91 -5.99
C ILE A 54 6.55 -5.91 -6.28
N LEU A 55 7.50 -5.54 -7.13
CA LEU A 55 8.73 -6.29 -7.38
C LEU A 55 9.84 -5.75 -6.49
N VAL A 56 10.33 -6.57 -5.56
CA VAL A 56 11.43 -6.22 -4.65
C VAL A 56 12.59 -7.18 -4.81
N GLY A 57 13.80 -6.75 -4.44
CA GLY A 57 14.99 -7.59 -4.49
C GLY A 57 16.28 -6.78 -4.65
N PRO A 58 17.45 -7.43 -4.61
CA PRO A 58 18.74 -6.76 -4.72
C PRO A 58 18.92 -5.97 -6.03
N SER A 59 19.80 -4.99 -6.02
CA SER A 59 20.20 -4.27 -7.25
C SER A 59 20.76 -5.26 -8.28
N GLY A 60 20.35 -5.11 -9.55
CA GLY A 60 20.80 -5.98 -10.64
C GLY A 60 20.11 -7.35 -10.73
N CYS A 61 19.15 -7.66 -9.86
CA CYS A 61 18.44 -8.94 -9.92
C CYS A 61 17.46 -9.08 -11.11
N GLY A 62 17.21 -8.02 -11.86
CA GLY A 62 16.43 -8.04 -13.10
C GLY A 62 15.02 -7.43 -13.02
N LYS A 63 14.59 -6.86 -11.88
CA LYS A 63 13.28 -6.19 -11.69
C LYS A 63 12.91 -5.24 -12.84
N SER A 64 13.76 -4.25 -13.11
CA SER A 64 13.54 -3.26 -14.17
C SER A 64 13.60 -3.89 -15.56
N THR A 65 14.37 -4.97 -15.75
CA THR A 65 14.38 -5.74 -17.02
C THR A 65 13.03 -6.42 -17.23
N THR A 66 12.50 -7.08 -16.20
CA THR A 66 11.16 -7.71 -16.23
C THR A 66 10.08 -6.68 -16.52
N LEU A 67 10.08 -5.54 -15.84
CA LEU A 67 9.13 -4.46 -16.08
C LEU A 67 9.23 -3.89 -17.52
N LYS A 68 10.46 -3.70 -18.03
CA LYS A 68 10.69 -3.25 -19.41
C LYS A 68 10.29 -4.29 -20.46
N MET A 69 10.32 -5.58 -20.13
CA MET A 69 9.80 -6.64 -21.00
C MET A 69 8.26 -6.63 -21.04
N ILE A 70 7.58 -6.43 -19.92
CA ILE A 70 6.10 -6.26 -19.89
C ILE A 70 5.69 -5.12 -20.83
N ASN A 71 6.40 -4.00 -20.79
CA ASN A 71 6.14 -2.85 -21.67
C ASN A 71 6.72 -3.01 -23.09
N ARG A 72 7.39 -4.12 -23.38
CA ARG A 72 8.14 -4.39 -24.62
C ARG A 72 9.08 -3.25 -25.06
N LEU A 73 9.69 -2.58 -24.09
CA LEU A 73 10.86 -1.73 -24.33
C LEU A 73 12.13 -2.56 -24.54
N ILE A 74 12.14 -3.75 -23.93
CA ILE A 74 13.14 -4.78 -24.15
C ILE A 74 12.39 -6.01 -24.61
N GLU A 75 12.70 -6.52 -25.79
CA GLU A 75 12.05 -7.74 -26.27
C GLU A 75 12.57 -8.96 -25.49
N PRO A 76 11.69 -9.86 -25.04
CA PRO A 76 12.12 -11.11 -24.43
C PRO A 76 12.87 -11.98 -25.45
N SER A 77 13.81 -12.78 -24.96
CA SER A 77 14.49 -13.80 -25.79
C SER A 77 13.60 -15.02 -26.03
N SER A 78 12.75 -15.35 -25.05
CA SER A 78 11.72 -16.39 -25.15
C SER A 78 10.62 -16.16 -24.09
N GLY A 79 9.53 -16.90 -24.21
CA GLY A 79 8.35 -16.80 -23.36
C GLY A 79 7.20 -16.04 -24.02
N ARG A 80 6.13 -15.83 -23.24
CA ARG A 80 4.94 -15.08 -23.65
C ARG A 80 4.51 -14.09 -22.58
N ILE A 81 3.93 -12.98 -23.04
CA ILE A 81 3.33 -11.95 -22.20
C ILE A 81 1.88 -11.82 -22.62
N ARG A 82 0.94 -12.00 -21.69
CA ARG A 82 -0.48 -11.75 -21.93
C ARG A 82 -0.99 -10.62 -21.06
N ILE A 83 -1.75 -9.71 -21.66
CA ILE A 83 -2.38 -8.58 -20.96
C ILE A 83 -3.87 -8.60 -21.29
N GLY A 84 -4.73 -8.65 -20.27
CA GLY A 84 -6.19 -8.78 -20.45
C GLY A 84 -6.60 -10.06 -21.19
N GLY A 85 -5.77 -11.11 -21.14
CA GLY A 85 -5.97 -12.37 -21.86
C GLY A 85 -5.50 -12.37 -23.32
N GLU A 86 -5.07 -11.24 -23.88
CA GLU A 86 -4.49 -11.15 -25.23
C GLU A 86 -2.97 -11.35 -25.16
N ASP A 87 -2.41 -12.17 -26.06
CA ASP A 87 -0.96 -12.31 -26.23
C ASP A 87 -0.39 -11.05 -26.90
N VAL A 88 0.36 -10.26 -26.13
CA VAL A 88 0.93 -8.99 -26.60
C VAL A 88 2.35 -9.16 -27.15
N THR A 89 2.86 -10.39 -27.19
CA THR A 89 4.23 -10.71 -27.63
C THR A 89 4.46 -10.38 -29.10
N ASP A 90 3.44 -10.57 -29.94
CA ASP A 90 3.49 -10.33 -31.39
C ASP A 90 2.72 -9.06 -31.82
N MET A 91 2.14 -8.34 -30.86
CA MET A 91 1.40 -7.08 -31.10
C MET A 91 2.34 -5.95 -31.55
N ASP A 92 1.82 -4.89 -32.18
CA ASP A 92 2.61 -3.67 -32.40
C ASP A 92 3.04 -3.05 -31.05
N PRO A 93 4.35 -2.95 -30.76
CA PRO A 93 4.86 -2.36 -29.51
C PRO A 93 4.45 -0.91 -29.30
N VAL A 94 4.21 -0.15 -30.39
CA VAL A 94 3.76 1.25 -30.28
C VAL A 94 2.32 1.31 -29.79
N LYS A 95 1.45 0.45 -30.33
CA LYS A 95 0.05 0.34 -29.89
C LYS A 95 -0.02 -0.12 -28.42
N LEU A 96 0.78 -1.12 -28.04
CA LEU A 96 0.84 -1.63 -26.66
C LEU A 96 1.26 -0.55 -25.66
N ARG A 97 2.32 0.19 -25.97
CA ARG A 97 2.84 1.27 -25.09
C ARG A 97 1.89 2.45 -24.93
N ARG A 98 0.91 2.62 -25.83
CA ARG A 98 -0.13 3.65 -25.69
C ARG A 98 -1.26 3.21 -24.75
N SER A 99 -1.47 1.90 -24.57
CA SER A 99 -2.46 1.37 -23.63
C SER A 99 -1.90 1.14 -22.21
N ILE A 100 -0.59 1.25 -22.02
CA ILE A 100 0.07 1.07 -20.73
C ILE A 100 0.64 2.41 -20.26
N GLY A 101 0.33 2.82 -19.03
CA GLY A 101 1.02 3.94 -18.40
C GLY A 101 2.37 3.49 -17.87
N TYR A 102 3.45 4.18 -18.22
CA TYR A 102 4.79 3.83 -17.78
C TYR A 102 5.52 5.01 -17.13
N ALA A 103 5.82 4.87 -15.84
CA ALA A 103 6.68 5.78 -15.09
C ALA A 103 8.10 5.19 -15.03
N ILE A 104 9.07 5.93 -15.55
CA ILE A 104 10.48 5.50 -15.67
C ILE A 104 11.25 6.01 -14.44
N GLN A 105 12.32 5.31 -14.06
CA GLN A 105 13.24 5.69 -12.98
C GLN A 105 13.85 7.10 -13.18
N SER A 106 14.07 7.51 -14.42
CA SER A 106 14.35 8.92 -14.77
C SER A 106 13.05 9.62 -15.13
N SER A 107 12.98 10.95 -14.93
CA SER A 107 11.77 11.72 -15.21
C SER A 107 11.21 11.50 -16.63
N GLY A 108 12.09 11.12 -17.58
CA GLY A 108 11.73 10.76 -18.95
C GLY A 108 10.99 11.89 -19.67
N LEU A 109 11.08 13.13 -19.16
CA LEU A 109 10.36 14.28 -19.68
C LEU A 109 11.04 14.80 -20.94
N PHE A 110 10.23 15.27 -21.88
CA PHE A 110 10.73 15.93 -23.08
C PHE A 110 11.21 17.34 -22.70
N PRO A 111 12.51 17.64 -22.83
CA PRO A 111 13.10 18.87 -22.28
C PRO A 111 12.64 20.13 -23.04
N HIS A 112 12.19 19.97 -24.28
CA HIS A 112 11.67 21.01 -25.15
C HIS A 112 10.15 21.22 -25.00
N MET A 113 9.50 20.45 -24.13
CA MET A 113 8.08 20.57 -23.83
C MET A 113 7.89 21.12 -22.41
N THR A 114 6.86 21.92 -22.21
CA THR A 114 6.41 22.33 -20.87
C THR A 114 5.88 21.15 -20.08
N VAL A 115 5.72 21.32 -18.76
CA VAL A 115 5.08 20.33 -17.87
C VAL A 115 3.70 19.93 -18.40
N ALA A 116 2.87 20.91 -18.75
CA ALA A 116 1.54 20.64 -19.28
C ALA A 116 1.56 19.84 -20.59
N GLN A 117 2.52 20.14 -21.47
CA GLN A 117 2.68 19.42 -22.73
C GLN A 117 3.18 18.00 -22.51
N ASN A 118 4.06 17.78 -21.52
CA ASN A 118 4.51 16.44 -21.14
C ASN A 118 3.33 15.59 -20.66
N ILE A 119 2.52 16.10 -19.73
CA ILE A 119 1.36 15.38 -19.18
C ILE A 119 0.29 15.14 -20.27
N ALA A 120 0.04 16.14 -21.12
CA ALA A 120 -0.94 16.06 -22.21
C ALA A 120 -0.54 15.13 -23.37
N LEU A 121 0.71 14.65 -23.41
CA LEU A 121 1.25 13.96 -24.58
C LEU A 121 0.46 12.70 -24.93
N VAL A 122 0.26 11.81 -23.96
CA VAL A 122 -0.43 10.54 -24.18
C VAL A 122 -1.91 10.75 -24.46
N PRO A 123 -2.69 11.55 -23.69
CA PRO A 123 -4.08 11.89 -24.02
C PRO A 123 -4.26 12.40 -25.45
N LYS A 124 -3.35 13.25 -25.94
CA LYS A 124 -3.38 13.75 -27.32
C LYS A 124 -3.11 12.64 -28.34
N MET A 125 -2.16 11.74 -28.06
CA MET A 125 -1.83 10.62 -28.95
C MET A 125 -2.98 9.61 -29.08
N VAL A 126 -3.79 9.44 -28.04
CA VAL A 126 -4.99 8.59 -28.07
C VAL A 126 -6.25 9.34 -28.52
N GLY A 127 -6.12 10.60 -28.95
CA GLY A 127 -7.18 11.35 -29.63
C GLY A 127 -8.18 12.04 -28.70
N TRP A 128 -7.83 12.33 -27.45
CA TRP A 128 -8.71 13.11 -26.57
C TRP A 128 -8.90 14.54 -27.06
N ASP A 129 -10.07 15.12 -26.79
CA ASP A 129 -10.32 16.51 -27.11
C ASP A 129 -9.47 17.47 -26.26
N ASN A 130 -9.28 18.69 -26.75
CA ASN A 130 -8.41 19.67 -26.12
C ASN A 130 -8.88 20.10 -24.73
N ASN A 131 -10.20 20.19 -24.50
CA ASN A 131 -10.76 20.63 -23.23
C ASN A 131 -10.61 19.54 -22.17
N LYS A 132 -10.97 18.29 -22.51
CA LYS A 132 -10.75 17.13 -21.66
C LYS A 132 -9.28 16.97 -21.31
N THR A 133 -8.39 17.11 -22.30
CA THR A 133 -6.93 17.04 -22.05
C THR A 133 -6.47 18.16 -21.12
N LYS A 134 -6.97 19.39 -21.30
CA LYS A 134 -6.59 20.52 -20.43
C LYS A 134 -7.00 20.29 -18.99
N ASN A 135 -8.25 19.86 -18.75
CA ASN A 135 -8.78 19.58 -17.42
C ASN A 135 -8.02 18.42 -16.77
N ARG A 136 -7.73 17.36 -17.53
CA ARG A 136 -6.95 16.22 -17.05
C ARG A 136 -5.53 16.63 -16.63
N VAL A 137 -4.89 17.53 -17.37
CA VAL A 137 -3.55 18.04 -16.98
C VAL A 137 -3.60 18.77 -15.64
N GLU A 138 -4.65 19.56 -15.37
CA GLU A 138 -4.80 20.28 -14.11
C GLU A 138 -5.04 19.30 -12.96
N GLU A 139 -5.94 18.33 -13.15
CA GLU A 139 -6.18 17.24 -12.20
C GLU A 139 -4.91 16.45 -11.87
N MET A 140 -4.10 16.09 -12.88
CA MET A 140 -2.85 15.36 -12.66
C MET A 140 -1.77 16.20 -11.97
N LEU A 141 -1.78 17.53 -12.12
CA LEU A 141 -0.87 18.43 -11.43
C LEU A 141 -1.25 18.56 -9.95
N ASP A 142 -2.53 18.71 -9.66
CA ASP A 142 -3.06 18.73 -8.29
C ASP A 142 -2.76 17.42 -7.56
N LEU A 143 -2.99 16.28 -8.24
CA LEU A 143 -2.73 14.92 -7.72
C LEU A 143 -1.27 14.76 -7.27
N VAL A 144 -0.31 15.30 -8.01
CA VAL A 144 1.12 15.19 -7.65
C VAL A 144 1.61 16.37 -6.79
N GLY A 145 0.70 17.19 -6.26
CA GLY A 145 1.03 18.31 -5.38
C GLY A 145 1.85 19.40 -6.06
N LEU A 146 1.56 19.70 -7.33
CA LEU A 146 2.17 20.78 -8.09
C LEU A 146 1.10 21.78 -8.52
N ASP A 147 1.14 23.01 -8.01
CA ASP A 147 0.15 24.05 -8.35
C ASP A 147 0.09 24.28 -9.88
N PRO A 148 -1.07 24.03 -10.53
CA PRO A 148 -1.23 24.25 -11.96
C PRO A 148 -0.92 25.69 -12.39
N ALA A 149 -1.21 26.69 -11.56
CA ALA A 149 -0.93 28.09 -11.87
C ALA A 149 0.58 28.38 -11.99
N GLU A 150 1.39 27.71 -11.18
CA GLU A 150 2.84 27.92 -11.13
C GLU A 150 3.61 27.01 -12.11
N PHE A 151 3.22 25.73 -12.20
CA PHE A 151 4.03 24.70 -12.84
C PHE A 151 3.67 24.42 -14.31
N ARG A 152 2.43 24.70 -14.73
CA ARG A 152 1.94 24.33 -16.07
C ARG A 152 2.83 24.83 -17.21
N GLY A 153 3.34 26.06 -17.10
CA GLY A 153 4.19 26.70 -18.11
C GLY A 153 5.69 26.44 -17.98
N ARG A 154 6.14 25.76 -16.91
CA ARG A 154 7.57 25.49 -16.69
C ARG A 154 8.08 24.40 -17.62
N TYR A 155 9.37 24.45 -17.90
CA TYR A 155 10.11 23.41 -18.60
C TYR A 155 10.81 22.48 -17.59
N PRO A 156 11.09 21.21 -17.92
CA PRO A 156 11.75 20.25 -17.03
C PRO A 156 13.05 20.77 -16.39
N ARG A 157 13.85 21.53 -17.14
CA ARG A 157 15.09 22.15 -16.65
C ARG A 157 14.91 23.17 -15.52
N GLN A 158 13.69 23.64 -15.30
CA GLN A 158 13.32 24.60 -14.24
C GLN A 158 12.76 23.90 -12.99
N LEU A 159 12.76 22.57 -12.97
CA LEU A 159 12.22 21.75 -11.91
C LEU A 159 13.32 20.99 -11.18
N SER A 160 13.15 20.78 -9.88
CA SER A 160 13.98 19.85 -9.11
C SER A 160 13.79 18.40 -9.61
N GLY A 161 14.75 17.51 -9.30
CA GLY A 161 14.65 16.09 -9.68
C GLY A 161 13.34 15.44 -9.21
N GLY A 162 12.95 15.64 -7.95
CA GLY A 162 11.70 15.14 -7.41
C GLY A 162 10.45 15.76 -8.05
N GLN A 163 10.48 17.05 -8.45
CA GLN A 163 9.39 17.66 -9.22
C GLN A 163 9.28 17.04 -10.62
N GLN A 164 10.40 16.77 -11.29
CA GLN A 164 10.38 16.12 -12.59
C GLN A 164 9.83 14.69 -12.51
N GLN A 165 10.20 13.95 -11.46
CA GLN A 165 9.71 12.59 -11.25
C GLN A 165 8.19 12.57 -11.03
N ARG A 166 7.67 13.49 -10.22
CA ARG A 166 6.23 13.73 -10.04
C ARG A 166 5.50 13.98 -11.36
N VAL A 167 6.04 14.84 -12.23
CA VAL A 167 5.47 15.08 -13.56
C VAL A 167 5.53 13.81 -14.44
N GLY A 168 6.56 12.98 -14.28
CA GLY A 168 6.67 11.68 -14.93
C GLY A 168 5.54 10.71 -14.54
N VAL A 169 5.23 10.64 -13.24
CA VAL A 169 4.10 9.86 -12.69
C VAL A 169 2.76 10.41 -13.21
N ALA A 170 2.55 11.73 -13.12
CA ALA A 170 1.36 12.40 -13.65
C ALA A 170 1.12 12.07 -15.13
N ARG A 171 2.18 12.07 -15.95
CA ARG A 171 2.08 11.71 -17.37
C ARG A 171 1.67 10.25 -17.59
N ALA A 172 2.15 9.32 -16.77
CA ALA A 172 1.78 7.91 -16.87
C ALA A 172 0.29 7.68 -16.54
N LEU A 173 -0.26 8.47 -15.61
CA LEU A 173 -1.67 8.41 -15.17
C LEU A 173 -2.62 9.22 -16.07
N ALA A 174 -2.10 10.15 -16.87
CA ALA A 174 -2.89 11.12 -17.61
C ALA A 174 -3.92 10.48 -18.56
N ALA A 175 -3.57 9.38 -19.23
CA ALA A 175 -4.42 8.71 -20.21
C ALA A 175 -5.39 7.66 -19.60
N ASP A 176 -5.45 7.55 -18.28
CA ASP A 176 -6.25 6.56 -17.54
C ASP A 176 -6.07 5.09 -18.03
N PRO A 177 -4.83 4.59 -18.15
CA PRO A 177 -4.58 3.26 -18.70
C PRO A 177 -5.06 2.15 -17.74
N PRO A 178 -5.51 0.98 -18.25
CA PRO A 178 -5.87 -0.17 -17.42
C PRO A 178 -4.67 -0.81 -16.71
N VAL A 179 -3.45 -0.56 -17.19
CA VAL A 179 -2.20 -1.07 -16.61
C VAL A 179 -1.23 0.08 -16.39
N LEU A 180 -0.64 0.12 -15.20
CA LEU A 180 0.41 1.05 -14.81
C LEU A 180 1.67 0.29 -14.43
N LEU A 181 2.78 0.65 -15.05
CA LEU A 181 4.10 0.10 -14.76
C LEU A 181 4.97 1.23 -14.20
N MET A 182 5.59 1.02 -13.05
CA MET A 182 6.39 2.05 -12.38
C MET A 182 7.74 1.51 -11.94
N ASP A 183 8.82 2.11 -12.43
CA ASP A 183 10.21 1.73 -12.13
C ASP A 183 10.83 2.73 -11.14
N GLU A 184 10.84 2.41 -9.85
CA GLU A 184 11.30 3.29 -8.75
C GLU A 184 10.74 4.72 -8.81
N PRO A 185 9.41 4.91 -8.90
CA PRO A 185 8.80 6.21 -9.17
C PRO A 185 8.98 7.24 -8.03
N PHE A 186 9.44 6.83 -6.84
CA PHE A 186 9.63 7.71 -5.70
C PHE A 186 11.09 7.82 -5.23
N GLY A 187 12.03 7.18 -5.92
CA GLY A 187 13.43 7.08 -5.48
C GLY A 187 14.16 8.42 -5.33
N ALA A 188 13.80 9.46 -6.09
CA ALA A 188 14.42 10.78 -6.02
C ALA A 188 13.53 11.85 -5.34
N VAL A 189 12.46 11.42 -4.65
CA VAL A 189 11.54 12.29 -3.91
C VAL A 189 11.92 12.31 -2.43
N ASP A 190 11.80 13.47 -1.79
CA ASP A 190 12.00 13.63 -0.34
C ASP A 190 10.98 12.82 0.48
N PRO A 191 11.31 12.39 1.71
CA PRO A 191 10.46 11.48 2.48
C PRO A 191 9.02 11.97 2.68
N ILE A 192 8.83 13.25 3.02
CA ILE A 192 7.50 13.82 3.28
C ILE A 192 6.64 13.79 2.01
N THR A 193 7.19 14.23 0.89
CA THR A 193 6.47 14.21 -0.39
C THR A 193 6.25 12.78 -0.89
N ARG A 194 7.19 11.86 -0.63
CA ARG A 194 7.05 10.45 -0.95
C ARG A 194 5.86 9.82 -0.24
N ASP A 195 5.73 10.02 1.07
CA ASP A 195 4.62 9.49 1.85
C ASP A 195 3.28 9.99 1.31
N HIS A 196 3.17 11.28 1.00
CA HIS A 196 1.97 11.87 0.41
C HIS A 196 1.61 11.24 -0.95
N LEU A 197 2.59 11.04 -1.85
CA LEU A 197 2.35 10.42 -3.15
C LEU A 197 1.94 8.95 -3.03
N GLN A 198 2.48 8.22 -2.06
CA GLN A 198 2.08 6.85 -1.79
C GLN A 198 0.63 6.79 -1.31
N ASP A 199 0.23 7.69 -0.40
CA ASP A 199 -1.15 7.75 0.12
C ASP A 199 -2.14 8.10 -0.99
N GLU A 200 -1.79 9.05 -1.88
CA GLU A 200 -2.59 9.36 -3.06
C GLU A 200 -2.65 8.19 -4.05
N LEU A 201 -1.55 7.45 -4.25
CA LEU A 201 -1.57 6.25 -5.09
C LEU A 201 -2.50 5.17 -4.53
N ILE A 202 -2.47 4.93 -3.21
CA ILE A 202 -3.39 3.99 -2.53
C ILE A 202 -4.84 4.44 -2.73
N ARG A 203 -5.12 5.73 -2.54
CA ARG A 203 -6.46 6.29 -2.74
C ARG A 203 -6.93 6.11 -4.18
N LEU A 204 -6.11 6.48 -5.16
CA LEU A 204 -6.43 6.32 -6.58
C LEU A 204 -6.65 4.86 -6.94
N GLN A 205 -5.85 3.96 -6.38
CA GLN A 205 -6.00 2.53 -6.61
C GLN A 205 -7.35 2.02 -6.07
N HIS A 206 -7.75 2.47 -4.89
CA HIS A 206 -9.07 2.14 -4.32
C HIS A 206 -10.23 2.68 -5.17
N GLU A 207 -10.06 3.84 -5.81
CA GLU A 207 -11.09 4.44 -6.67
C GLU A 207 -11.13 3.85 -8.09
N LEU A 208 -9.96 3.58 -8.69
CA LEU A 208 -9.82 3.27 -10.11
C LEU A 208 -9.56 1.79 -10.41
N GLN A 209 -9.12 1.00 -9.41
CA GLN A 209 -8.89 -0.45 -9.52
C GLN A 209 -8.09 -0.83 -10.79
N LYS A 210 -7.00 -0.11 -11.06
CA LYS A 210 -6.10 -0.36 -12.20
C LYS A 210 -5.10 -1.44 -11.82
N THR A 211 -4.54 -2.15 -12.79
CA THR A 211 -3.46 -3.11 -12.47
C THR A 211 -2.14 -2.38 -12.38
N ILE A 212 -1.44 -2.47 -11.25
CA ILE A 212 -0.19 -1.76 -11.01
C ILE A 212 0.94 -2.76 -10.84
N VAL A 213 2.05 -2.58 -11.58
CA VAL A 213 3.32 -3.26 -11.31
C VAL A 213 4.36 -2.22 -10.93
N PHE A 214 4.85 -2.31 -9.70
CA PHE A 214 5.73 -1.32 -9.09
C PHE A 214 7.06 -1.95 -8.74
N VAL A 215 8.17 -1.36 -9.16
CA VAL A 215 9.51 -1.81 -8.80
C VAL A 215 10.08 -0.89 -7.74
N THR A 216 10.58 -1.47 -6.66
CA THR A 216 11.32 -0.74 -5.63
C THR A 216 12.44 -1.58 -5.02
N HIS A 217 13.36 -0.90 -4.36
CA HIS A 217 14.37 -1.49 -3.50
C HIS A 217 14.02 -1.35 -2.01
N ASP A 218 12.97 -0.60 -1.68
CA ASP A 218 12.51 -0.37 -0.32
C ASP A 218 11.37 -1.32 0.02
N PHE A 219 11.60 -2.18 1.02
CA PHE A 219 10.60 -3.15 1.44
C PHE A 219 9.42 -2.50 2.19
N ASP A 220 9.62 -1.35 2.82
CA ASP A 220 8.53 -0.65 3.52
C ASP A 220 7.52 -0.06 2.53
N GLU A 221 7.99 0.41 1.36
CA GLU A 221 7.12 0.78 0.24
C GLU A 221 6.30 -0.42 -0.25
N ALA A 222 6.93 -1.60 -0.31
CA ALA A 222 6.27 -2.80 -0.78
C ALA A 222 5.14 -3.25 0.15
N ILE A 223 5.35 -3.16 1.47
CA ILE A 223 4.32 -3.46 2.46
C ILE A 223 3.18 -2.44 2.40
N LYS A 224 3.49 -1.16 2.24
CA LYS A 224 2.49 -0.09 2.26
C LYS A 224 1.61 -0.07 1.02
N LEU A 225 2.18 -0.34 -0.16
CA LEU A 225 1.50 -0.20 -1.46
C LEU A 225 0.98 -1.51 -2.05
N GLY A 226 1.59 -2.64 -1.71
CA GLY A 226 1.38 -3.90 -2.41
C GLY A 226 0.18 -4.69 -1.92
N ASP A 227 -0.67 -5.13 -2.84
CA ASP A 227 -1.60 -6.24 -2.58
C ASP A 227 -0.83 -7.57 -2.53
N ARG A 228 0.19 -7.69 -3.40
CA ARG A 228 1.16 -8.79 -3.40
C ARG A 228 2.57 -8.28 -3.67
N ILE A 229 3.55 -8.98 -3.15
CA ILE A 229 4.97 -8.68 -3.30
C ILE A 229 5.66 -9.90 -3.91
N ALA A 230 6.39 -9.69 -5.00
CA ALA A 230 7.30 -10.67 -5.56
C ALA A 230 8.73 -10.35 -5.12
N VAL A 231 9.29 -11.18 -4.24
CA VAL A 231 10.68 -11.10 -3.79
C VAL A 231 11.56 -11.80 -4.80
N LEU A 232 12.37 -11.03 -5.53
CA LEU A 232 13.21 -11.52 -6.63
C LEU A 232 14.66 -11.70 -6.20
N ARG A 233 15.20 -12.87 -6.51
CA ARG A 233 16.64 -13.17 -6.51
C ARG A 233 17.27 -12.82 -7.85
N GLU A 234 18.57 -13.03 -7.95
CA GLU A 234 19.32 -12.93 -9.20
C GLU A 234 18.57 -13.59 -10.36
N ARG A 235 18.63 -12.97 -11.54
CA ARG A 235 17.95 -13.41 -12.76
C ARG A 235 16.42 -13.44 -12.65
N SER A 236 15.86 -12.63 -11.75
CA SER A 236 14.43 -12.47 -11.49
C SER A 236 13.74 -13.75 -11.06
N HIS A 237 14.51 -14.68 -10.47
CA HIS A 237 13.93 -15.86 -9.85
C HIS A 237 13.07 -15.44 -8.65
N ILE A 238 11.79 -15.78 -8.69
CA ILE A 238 10.83 -15.45 -7.63
C ILE A 238 11.11 -16.36 -6.44
N ALA A 239 11.64 -15.79 -5.36
CA ALA A 239 11.81 -16.51 -4.09
C ALA A 239 10.47 -16.72 -3.39
N GLN A 240 9.62 -15.70 -3.39
CA GLN A 240 8.27 -15.74 -2.83
C GLN A 240 7.39 -14.73 -3.56
N PHE A 241 6.12 -15.08 -3.80
CA PHE A 241 5.14 -14.19 -4.41
C PHE A 241 3.79 -14.30 -3.71
N ASP A 242 3.61 -13.45 -2.70
CA ASP A 242 2.49 -13.55 -1.76
C ASP A 242 2.06 -12.17 -1.26
N THR A 243 1.03 -12.12 -0.41
CA THR A 243 0.61 -10.91 0.30
C THR A 243 1.71 -10.39 1.23
N PRO A 244 1.73 -9.08 1.54
CA PRO A 244 2.67 -8.53 2.52
C PRO A 244 2.62 -9.23 3.87
N GLU A 245 1.42 -9.58 4.34
CA GLU A 245 1.22 -10.33 5.58
C GLU A 245 1.93 -11.68 5.52
N ALA A 246 1.62 -12.52 4.53
CA ALA A 246 2.23 -13.85 4.40
C ALA A 246 3.76 -13.81 4.31
N ILE A 247 4.36 -12.79 3.69
CA ILE A 247 5.82 -12.66 3.59
C ILE A 247 6.44 -12.25 4.93
N LEU A 248 5.76 -11.41 5.71
CA LEU A 248 6.21 -11.01 7.04
C LEU A 248 6.11 -12.14 8.06
N THR A 249 5.03 -12.92 8.00
CA THR A 249 4.73 -13.99 8.94
C THR A 249 5.47 -15.27 8.58
N ASN A 250 5.58 -15.56 7.29
CA ASN A 250 6.14 -16.79 6.76
C ASN A 250 7.07 -16.55 5.57
N PRO A 251 8.28 -16.03 5.82
CA PRO A 251 9.29 -15.90 4.77
C PRO A 251 9.70 -17.28 4.27
N ALA A 252 9.69 -17.46 2.95
CA ALA A 252 9.95 -18.76 2.31
C ALA A 252 11.34 -19.36 2.62
N ASP A 253 12.32 -18.50 2.91
CA ASP A 253 13.69 -18.89 3.27
C ASP A 253 14.47 -17.75 3.95
N ASP A 254 15.72 -18.02 4.34
CA ASP A 254 16.62 -17.07 5.00
C ASP A 254 16.90 -15.81 4.19
N PHE A 255 16.84 -15.88 2.86
CA PHE A 255 17.02 -14.68 2.01
C PHE A 255 15.80 -13.79 2.08
N VAL A 256 14.58 -14.35 2.02
CA VAL A 256 13.36 -13.56 2.19
C VAL A 256 13.32 -12.98 3.60
N SER A 257 13.61 -13.79 4.62
CA SER A 257 13.70 -13.35 6.02
C SER A 257 14.72 -12.21 6.21
N GLY A 258 15.91 -12.34 5.61
CA GLY A 258 16.94 -11.31 5.62
C GLY A 258 16.53 -10.03 4.87
N PHE A 259 15.69 -10.14 3.83
CA PHE A 259 15.19 -9.01 3.06
C PHE A 259 14.09 -8.23 3.80
N VAL A 260 13.23 -8.92 4.55
CA VAL A 260 12.26 -8.29 5.46
C VAL A 260 12.98 -7.55 6.60
N GLY A 261 14.01 -8.21 7.15
CA GLY A 261 14.86 -7.71 8.23
C GLY A 261 14.29 -7.95 9.64
N ALA A 262 15.12 -7.68 10.66
CA ALA A 262 14.80 -7.91 12.09
C ALA A 262 13.60 -7.10 12.63
N GLY A 263 13.01 -6.21 11.82
CA GLY A 263 11.84 -5.40 12.14
C GLY A 263 10.51 -5.98 11.65
N ALA A 264 10.46 -7.19 11.10
CA ALA A 264 9.23 -7.81 10.57
C ALA A 264 8.05 -7.71 11.55
N ALA A 265 8.30 -8.01 12.83
CA ALA A 265 7.34 -7.91 13.92
C ALA A 265 6.77 -6.49 14.08
N LEU A 266 7.64 -5.47 14.07
CA LEU A 266 7.22 -4.06 14.16
C LEU A 266 6.50 -3.60 12.89
N LYS A 267 6.92 -4.10 11.71
CA LYS A 267 6.28 -3.78 10.43
C LYS A 267 4.87 -4.36 10.35
N ARG A 268 4.63 -5.52 10.96
CA ARG A 268 3.28 -6.11 11.06
C ARG A 268 2.31 -5.23 11.86
N LEU A 269 2.81 -4.48 12.84
CA LEU A 269 1.98 -3.52 13.58
C LEU A 269 1.40 -2.40 12.72
N ASN A 270 1.98 -2.12 11.54
CA ASN A 270 1.42 -1.17 10.57
C ASN A 270 0.20 -1.75 9.81
N LEU A 271 0.10 -3.08 9.73
CA LEU A 271 -0.97 -3.77 9.02
C LEU A 271 -2.18 -4.05 9.94
N SER A 272 -1.93 -4.34 11.21
CA SER A 272 -2.98 -4.54 12.22
C SER A 272 -3.60 -3.21 12.66
N ARG A 273 -4.90 -3.22 12.95
CA ARG A 273 -5.65 -2.03 13.36
C ARG A 273 -6.09 -2.11 14.82
N VAL A 274 -6.27 -0.95 15.45
CA VAL A 274 -6.76 -0.86 16.85
C VAL A 274 -8.12 -1.52 17.02
N ARG A 275 -8.98 -1.53 15.99
CA ARG A 275 -10.27 -2.24 16.02
C ARG A 275 -10.17 -3.76 16.18
N ASP A 276 -9.01 -4.33 15.90
CA ASP A 276 -8.74 -5.77 15.98
C ASP A 276 -8.18 -6.17 17.36
N VAL A 277 -7.99 -5.20 18.26
CA VAL A 277 -7.51 -5.39 19.63
C VAL A 277 -8.64 -5.10 20.62
N GLU A 278 -8.61 -5.75 21.78
CA GLU A 278 -9.59 -5.52 22.84
C GLU A 278 -9.49 -4.08 23.37
N VAL A 279 -10.55 -3.31 23.14
CA VAL A 279 -10.68 -1.97 23.69
C VAL A 279 -11.42 -2.09 25.02
N VAL A 280 -10.75 -1.75 26.11
CA VAL A 280 -11.28 -1.90 27.46
C VAL A 280 -12.07 -0.65 27.85
N ASP A 281 -13.24 -0.83 28.45
CA ASP A 281 -14.00 0.29 29.02
C ASP A 281 -13.26 0.83 30.25
N PHE A 282 -13.14 2.15 30.36
CA PHE A 282 -12.38 2.80 31.43
C PHE A 282 -13.28 3.73 32.23
N PRO A 283 -13.09 3.84 33.56
CA PRO A 283 -13.84 4.80 34.37
C PRO A 283 -13.74 6.22 33.82
N THR A 284 -14.89 6.80 33.45
CA THR A 284 -14.99 8.15 32.89
C THR A 284 -15.90 9.05 33.72
N VAL A 285 -15.57 10.34 33.76
CA VAL A 285 -16.37 11.41 34.39
C VAL A 285 -16.44 12.61 33.46
N THR A 286 -17.49 13.41 33.55
CA THR A 286 -17.58 14.66 32.79
C THR A 286 -17.09 15.85 33.61
N THR A 287 -16.76 16.97 32.96
CA THR A 287 -16.43 18.23 33.65
C THR A 287 -17.56 18.76 34.53
N ASP A 288 -18.80 18.35 34.26
CA ASP A 288 -20.00 18.77 34.99
C ASP A 288 -20.36 17.79 36.13
N ASP A 289 -19.67 16.66 36.26
CA ASP A 289 -19.94 15.68 37.32
C ASP A 289 -19.55 16.24 38.71
N PRO A 290 -20.34 15.94 39.76
CA PRO A 290 -20.01 16.36 41.13
C PRO A 290 -18.65 15.81 41.57
N LEU A 291 -17.81 16.66 42.18
CA LEU A 291 -16.49 16.25 42.69
C LEU A 291 -16.57 15.01 43.58
N GLN A 292 -17.64 14.88 44.39
CA GLN A 292 -17.85 13.72 45.25
C GLN A 292 -17.91 12.41 44.47
N LYS A 293 -18.60 12.38 43.31
CA LYS A 293 -18.67 11.21 42.42
C LYS A 293 -17.29 10.83 41.89
N ILE A 294 -16.48 11.84 41.55
CA ILE A 294 -15.09 11.66 41.07
C ILE A 294 -14.20 11.10 42.19
N PHE A 295 -14.34 11.62 43.42
CA PHE A 295 -13.64 11.11 44.60
C PHE A 295 -14.02 9.67 44.92
N ASP A 296 -15.30 9.34 44.84
CA ASP A 296 -15.81 7.99 45.12
C ASP A 296 -15.27 7.01 44.08
N LEU A 297 -15.34 7.34 42.78
CA LEU A 297 -14.76 6.55 41.69
C LEU A 297 -13.26 6.31 41.87
N LEU A 298 -12.48 7.34 42.23
CA LEU A 298 -11.03 7.21 42.46
C LEU A 298 -10.68 6.45 43.74
N ARG A 299 -11.59 6.34 44.71
CA ARG A 299 -11.37 5.62 45.98
C ARG A 299 -11.84 4.16 45.91
N SER A 300 -12.97 3.89 45.28
CA SER A 300 -13.56 2.55 45.19
C SER A 300 -13.17 1.80 43.91
N GLY A 301 -12.61 2.50 42.91
CA GLY A 301 -12.18 1.91 41.64
C GLY A 301 -10.95 1.02 41.79
N SER A 302 -10.85 0.03 40.90
CA SER A 302 -9.67 -0.82 40.72
C SER A 302 -8.48 -0.05 40.12
N THR A 303 -8.72 1.11 39.52
CA THR A 303 -7.71 1.96 38.89
C THR A 303 -7.46 3.22 39.71
N ASN A 304 -6.20 3.67 39.77
CA ASN A 304 -5.82 4.91 40.48
C ASN A 304 -6.08 6.19 39.65
N GLU A 305 -6.76 6.04 38.51
CA GLU A 305 -6.93 7.06 37.49
C GLU A 305 -8.32 6.97 36.88
N VAL A 306 -8.85 8.14 36.48
CA VAL A 306 -10.13 8.32 35.80
C VAL A 306 -9.94 9.27 34.62
N LEU A 307 -10.62 9.00 33.51
CA LEU A 307 -10.59 9.87 32.33
C LEU A 307 -11.70 10.92 32.43
N VAL A 308 -11.33 12.19 32.35
CA VAL A 308 -12.26 13.32 32.29
C VAL A 308 -12.61 13.60 30.84
N LEU A 309 -13.91 13.63 30.55
CA LEU A 309 -14.47 13.95 29.25
C LEU A 309 -15.05 15.37 29.24
N ASP A 310 -14.99 16.01 28.08
CA ASP A 310 -15.67 17.29 27.84
C ASP A 310 -17.20 17.10 27.63
N ASN A 311 -17.91 18.22 27.45
CA ASN A 311 -19.37 18.22 27.23
C ASN A 311 -19.79 17.54 25.90
N ARG A 312 -18.84 17.26 25.00
CA ARG A 312 -19.04 16.53 23.75
C ARG A 312 -18.56 15.07 23.85
N ARG A 313 -18.30 14.57 25.07
CA ARG A 313 -17.76 13.23 25.37
C ARG A 313 -16.39 12.95 24.75
N ARG A 314 -15.55 13.97 24.58
CA ARG A 314 -14.19 13.84 24.06
C ARG A 314 -13.18 13.71 25.22
N PRO A 315 -12.13 12.89 25.08
CA PRO A 315 -11.05 12.80 26.07
C PRO A 315 -10.41 14.18 26.30
N HIS A 316 -10.35 14.61 27.56
CA HIS A 316 -9.82 15.93 27.91
C HIS A 316 -8.62 15.83 28.86
N LYS A 317 -8.74 15.13 29.99
CA LYS A 317 -7.66 15.00 31.00
C LYS A 317 -7.68 13.66 31.72
N TRP A 318 -6.49 13.19 32.10
CA TRP A 318 -6.29 12.13 33.07
C TRP A 318 -6.25 12.70 34.48
N LEU A 319 -7.08 12.18 35.39
CA LEU A 319 -7.07 12.57 36.79
C LEU A 319 -6.60 11.41 37.64
N ARG A 320 -5.47 11.57 38.35
CA ARG A 320 -4.94 10.54 39.26
C ARG A 320 -5.38 10.82 40.69
N ARG A 321 -5.34 9.78 41.53
CA ARG A 321 -5.62 9.90 42.97
C ARG A 321 -4.73 10.94 43.68
N ASN A 322 -3.50 11.15 43.21
CA ASN A 322 -2.58 12.14 43.79
C ASN A 322 -2.93 13.59 43.40
N ASP A 323 -3.62 13.78 42.27
CA ASP A 323 -4.04 15.11 41.79
C ASP A 323 -5.22 15.65 42.60
N LEU A 324 -5.91 14.79 43.33
CA LEU A 324 -7.04 15.13 44.20
C LEU A 324 -6.69 16.19 45.26
N GLY A 325 -5.43 16.25 45.71
CA GLY A 325 -4.98 17.30 46.64
C GLY A 325 -4.93 18.70 46.03
N LEU A 326 -4.87 18.78 44.70
CA LEU A 326 -4.87 20.02 43.91
C LEU A 326 -6.29 20.45 43.49
N VAL A 327 -7.26 19.53 43.57
CA VAL A 327 -8.70 19.76 43.32
C VAL A 327 -9.35 20.36 44.57
N LYS A 328 -8.93 21.55 45.01
CA LYS A 328 -9.62 22.23 46.14
C LYS A 328 -10.99 22.78 45.71
N ASP A 329 -11.05 23.52 44.60
CA ASP A 329 -12.27 24.21 44.15
C ASP A 329 -12.57 24.11 42.65
N SER A 330 -11.66 23.57 41.83
CA SER A 330 -11.86 23.45 40.37
C SER A 330 -11.00 22.35 39.74
N LEU A 331 -11.60 21.56 38.84
CA LEU A 331 -10.91 20.58 37.98
C LEU A 331 -10.00 21.23 36.92
N ALA A 332 -10.05 22.56 36.77
CA ALA A 332 -9.30 23.27 35.73
C ALA A 332 -7.77 23.12 35.87
N ARG A 333 -7.25 22.99 37.10
CA ARG A 333 -5.81 22.90 37.39
C ARG A 333 -5.33 21.51 37.77
N ALA A 334 -6.23 20.53 37.87
CA ALA A 334 -5.88 19.17 38.24
C ALA A 334 -5.86 18.25 37.02
N GLY A 335 -5.03 17.21 37.10
CA GLY A 335 -4.86 16.19 36.07
C GLY A 335 -3.94 16.59 34.93
N THR A 336 -3.49 15.59 34.19
CA THR A 336 -2.63 15.70 33.01
C THR A 336 -3.50 15.80 31.76
N PRO A 337 -3.24 16.73 30.83
CA PRO A 337 -3.92 16.76 29.53
C PRO A 337 -3.75 15.44 28.77
N VAL A 338 -4.80 15.00 28.08
CA VAL A 338 -4.67 13.94 27.07
C VAL A 338 -3.97 14.56 25.86
N ASN A 339 -2.74 14.14 25.59
CA ASN A 339 -1.96 14.67 24.47
C ASN A 339 -2.25 13.92 23.16
N ASP A 340 -2.44 12.60 23.26
CA ASP A 340 -2.62 11.73 22.11
C ASP A 340 -3.92 10.93 22.24
N THR A 341 -4.59 10.72 21.11
CA THR A 341 -5.76 9.85 20.99
C THR A 341 -5.65 9.07 19.69
N VAL A 342 -6.09 7.82 19.71
CA VAL A 342 -6.11 6.99 18.50
C VAL A 342 -7.54 6.72 18.05
N THR A 343 -7.73 6.52 16.75
CA THR A 343 -9.02 6.08 16.21
C THR A 343 -9.04 4.57 16.08
N ARG A 344 -10.24 3.99 15.89
CA ARG A 344 -10.37 2.54 15.62
C ARG A 344 -9.67 2.08 14.34
N ASP A 345 -9.48 2.98 13.38
CA ASP A 345 -8.81 2.70 12.10
C ASP A 345 -7.31 3.05 12.14
N ALA A 346 -6.77 3.47 13.29
CA ALA A 346 -5.33 3.66 13.48
C ALA A 346 -4.60 2.31 13.52
N THR A 347 -3.30 2.32 13.22
CA THR A 347 -2.46 1.12 13.28
C THR A 347 -2.10 0.77 14.73
N LEU A 348 -1.72 -0.48 15.00
CA LEU A 348 -1.20 -0.85 16.33
C LEU A 348 0.12 -0.15 16.65
N ARG A 349 0.90 0.21 15.63
CA ARG A 349 2.09 1.04 15.82
C ARG A 349 1.73 2.44 16.33
N ASP A 350 0.74 3.10 15.72
CA ASP A 350 0.29 4.43 16.16
C ASP A 350 -0.20 4.38 17.60
N ALA A 351 -0.92 3.31 17.97
CA ALA A 351 -1.37 3.10 19.35
C ALA A 351 -0.20 2.87 20.31
N LEU A 352 0.79 2.07 19.93
CA LEU A 352 1.99 1.85 20.75
C LEU A 352 2.79 3.13 20.94
N GLU A 353 2.97 3.92 19.87
CA GLU A 353 3.65 5.22 19.93
C GLU A 353 2.92 6.17 20.87
N ALA A 354 1.59 6.31 20.71
CA ALA A 354 0.75 7.14 21.56
C ALA A 354 0.77 6.70 23.04
N VAL A 355 0.82 5.40 23.31
CA VAL A 355 0.93 4.85 24.67
C VAL A 355 2.31 5.11 25.28
N LEU A 356 3.37 5.11 24.48
CA LEU A 356 4.74 5.37 24.93
C LEU A 356 5.01 6.87 25.14
N THR A 357 4.34 7.75 24.38
CA THR A 357 4.41 9.20 24.56
C THR A 357 3.53 9.68 25.70
N ASP A 358 2.42 9.01 25.98
CA ASP A 358 1.57 9.35 27.12
C ASP A 358 2.14 8.80 28.45
N SER A 359 2.26 9.70 29.42
CA SER A 359 2.69 9.42 30.80
C SER A 359 1.80 8.42 31.55
N SER A 360 0.61 8.12 31.03
CA SER A 360 -0.37 7.20 31.63
C SER A 360 -0.14 5.74 31.25
N GLY A 361 0.69 5.45 30.24
CA GLY A 361 0.85 4.08 29.71
C GLY A 361 -0.44 3.53 29.09
N ARG A 362 -1.36 4.43 28.70
CA ARG A 362 -2.67 4.15 28.12
C ARG A 362 -3.01 5.22 27.11
N VAL A 363 -3.83 4.89 26.12
CA VAL A 363 -4.31 5.87 25.14
C VAL A 363 -5.83 5.77 24.97
N PRO A 364 -6.58 6.89 24.94
CA PRO A 364 -8.00 6.87 24.64
C PRO A 364 -8.25 6.55 23.16
N VAL A 365 -9.16 5.61 22.92
CA VAL A 365 -9.69 5.29 21.60
C VAL A 365 -10.93 6.13 21.33
N THR A 366 -10.93 6.79 20.18
CA THR A 366 -12.00 7.71 19.77
C THR A 366 -12.70 7.27 18.49
N GLY A 367 -13.95 7.69 18.35
CA GLY A 367 -14.72 7.56 17.12
C GLY A 367 -14.44 8.70 16.14
N ARG A 368 -15.11 8.68 14.99
CA ARG A 368 -14.84 9.62 13.88
C ARG A 368 -15.10 11.09 14.25
N ARG A 369 -15.89 11.38 15.29
CA ARG A 369 -16.19 12.74 15.73
C ARG A 369 -15.44 13.10 17.03
N GLY A 370 -14.45 12.29 17.42
CA GLY A 370 -13.62 12.46 18.61
C GLY A 370 -14.28 11.98 19.91
N GLU A 371 -15.44 11.34 19.82
CA GLU A 371 -16.14 10.76 20.95
C GLU A 371 -15.34 9.59 21.55
N TYR A 372 -15.26 9.55 22.88
CA TYR A 372 -14.61 8.46 23.60
C TYR A 372 -15.36 7.13 23.39
N ILE A 373 -14.61 6.09 23.03
CA ILE A 373 -15.11 4.71 22.87
C ILE A 373 -14.56 3.80 23.96
N GLY A 374 -13.28 3.95 24.32
CA GLY A 374 -12.62 3.10 25.31
C GLY A 374 -11.14 3.44 25.44
N VAL A 375 -10.37 2.60 26.12
CA VAL A 375 -8.92 2.77 26.29
C VAL A 375 -8.20 1.51 25.84
N VAL A 376 -7.01 1.71 25.29
CA VAL A 376 -6.05 0.65 25.03
C VAL A 376 -4.82 0.92 25.90
N ASP A 377 -4.37 -0.07 26.66
CA ASP A 377 -3.19 0.02 27.50
C ASP A 377 -2.01 -0.76 26.94
N LEU A 378 -0.82 -0.46 27.46
CA LEU A 378 0.42 -1.09 27.00
C LEU A 378 0.38 -2.62 27.16
N GLU A 379 -0.21 -3.13 28.23
CA GLU A 379 -0.28 -4.57 28.49
C GLU A 379 -1.14 -5.28 27.45
N THR A 380 -2.33 -4.74 27.16
CA THR A 380 -3.22 -5.25 26.12
C THR A 380 -2.55 -5.21 24.75
N LEU A 381 -1.90 -4.10 24.40
CA LEU A 381 -1.13 -4.01 23.16
C LEU A 381 -0.04 -5.06 23.09
N MET A 382 0.78 -5.19 24.13
CA MET A 382 1.88 -6.15 24.15
C MET A 382 1.39 -7.60 24.10
N ASN A 383 0.27 -7.92 24.75
CA ASN A 383 -0.36 -9.23 24.67
C ASN A 383 -0.86 -9.50 23.25
N SER A 384 -1.53 -8.55 22.60
CA SER A 384 -1.94 -8.69 21.20
C SER A 384 -0.75 -8.81 20.25
N VAL A 385 0.34 -8.06 20.48
CA VAL A 385 1.59 -8.25 19.71
C VAL A 385 2.14 -9.65 19.92
N HIS A 386 2.11 -10.17 21.15
CA HIS A 386 2.59 -11.51 21.45
C HIS A 386 1.75 -12.59 20.76
N GLU A 387 0.42 -12.52 20.88
CA GLU A 387 -0.52 -13.43 20.22
C GLU A 387 -0.37 -13.40 18.69
N LEU A 388 -0.21 -12.20 18.12
CA LEU A 388 0.08 -12.03 16.70
C LEU A 388 1.37 -12.79 16.34
N LEU A 389 2.47 -12.60 17.07
CA LEU A 389 3.74 -13.27 16.80
C LEU A 389 3.68 -14.80 17.01
N GLU A 390 2.85 -15.27 17.94
CA GLU A 390 2.63 -16.70 18.15
C GLU A 390 1.79 -17.33 17.04
N ALA A 391 0.72 -16.67 16.60
CA ALA A 391 -0.08 -17.09 15.45
C ALA A 391 0.80 -17.23 14.20
N ASP A 392 1.70 -16.27 13.95
CA ASP A 392 2.63 -16.33 12.81
C ASP A 392 3.55 -17.54 12.86
N ARG A 393 4.06 -17.85 14.06
CA ARG A 393 4.93 -19.01 14.25
C ARG A 393 4.19 -20.31 14.00
N MET A 394 2.88 -20.35 14.27
CA MET A 394 2.04 -21.51 14.00
C MET A 394 1.74 -21.62 12.51
N ASP A 395 1.28 -20.54 11.87
CA ASP A 395 1.01 -20.49 10.42
C ASP A 395 2.26 -20.83 9.60
N ALA A 396 3.42 -20.29 9.98
CA ALA A 396 4.69 -20.59 9.33
C ALA A 396 5.08 -22.07 9.45
N ARG A 397 4.75 -22.72 10.57
CA ARG A 397 4.99 -24.17 10.75
C ARG A 397 4.04 -25.02 9.93
N GLU A 398 2.75 -24.69 9.90
CA GLU A 398 1.75 -25.41 9.11
C GLU A 398 2.07 -25.31 7.63
N HIS A 399 2.35 -24.11 7.12
CA HIS A 399 2.69 -23.94 5.71
C HIS A 399 4.04 -24.58 5.33
N ALA A 400 5.04 -24.58 6.23
CA ALA A 400 6.29 -25.32 5.99
C ALA A 400 6.05 -26.83 5.88
N GLN A 401 5.08 -27.38 6.61
CA GLN A 401 4.64 -28.76 6.46
C GLN A 401 3.95 -28.98 5.10
N GLU A 402 3.04 -28.10 4.69
CA GLU A 402 2.38 -28.18 3.38
C GLU A 402 3.36 -28.12 2.20
N LEU A 403 4.34 -27.21 2.24
CA LEU A 403 5.39 -27.10 1.22
C LEU A 403 6.29 -28.33 1.18
N ALA A 404 6.61 -28.91 2.35
CA ALA A 404 7.37 -30.16 2.41
C ALA A 404 6.58 -31.32 1.82
N GLU A 405 5.28 -31.41 2.09
CA GLU A 405 4.38 -32.40 1.50
C GLU A 405 4.26 -32.22 -0.02
N HIS A 406 4.14 -30.98 -0.50
CA HIS A 406 4.01 -30.68 -1.93
C HIS A 406 5.30 -30.98 -2.70
N LYS A 407 6.47 -30.64 -2.12
CA LYS A 407 7.78 -31.03 -2.68
C LYS A 407 7.97 -32.54 -2.67
N ALA A 408 7.56 -33.23 -1.61
CA ALA A 408 7.65 -34.69 -1.53
C ALA A 408 6.78 -35.37 -2.60
N ARG A 409 5.56 -34.86 -2.86
CA ARG A 409 4.71 -35.35 -3.95
C ARG A 409 5.32 -35.11 -5.34
N GLN A 410 5.81 -33.90 -5.62
CA GLN A 410 6.49 -33.61 -6.89
C GLN A 410 7.73 -34.48 -7.11
N THR A 411 8.53 -34.71 -6.08
CA THR A 411 9.72 -35.58 -6.17
C THR A 411 9.34 -37.04 -6.40
N SER A 412 8.23 -37.51 -5.82
CA SER A 412 7.69 -38.86 -6.05
C SER A 412 7.15 -39.02 -7.47
N GLU A 413 6.41 -38.03 -7.99
CA GLU A 413 5.87 -38.03 -9.36
C GLU A 413 6.98 -37.96 -10.43
N GLU A 414 8.08 -37.24 -10.16
CA GLU A 414 9.27 -37.21 -11.03
C GLU A 414 10.05 -38.54 -11.00
N GLN A 415 10.03 -39.27 -9.88
CA GLN A 415 10.69 -40.57 -9.75
C GLN A 415 9.86 -41.74 -10.32
N GLU A 416 8.54 -41.63 -10.34
CA GLU A 416 7.62 -42.63 -10.90
C GLU A 416 7.37 -42.47 -12.41
N GLY A 417 7.85 -41.37 -13.02
CA GLY A 417 7.74 -41.06 -14.45
C GLY A 417 8.93 -41.47 -15.34
N LEU A 418 9.88 -42.25 -14.82
CA LEU A 418 10.97 -42.93 -15.56
C LEU A 418 10.61 -44.39 -15.84
#